data_AF-A0AA40DIT9-F1
#
_entry.id   AF-A0AA40DIT9-F1
#
_cell.length_a   1.000
_cell.length_b   1.000
_cell.length_c   1.000
_cell.angle_alpha   90.00
_cell.angle_beta   90.00
_cell.angle_gamma   90.00
#
_symmetry.space_group_name_H-M   'P 1'
#
loop_
_entity.id
_entity.type
_entity.pdbx_description
1 polymer ?
#
loop_
_entity_poly.entity_id
_entity_poly.type
_entity_poly.pdbx_seq_one_letter_code
_entity_poly.pdbx_strand_id
1 'polypeptide(L)'
;MLTSYHLLLAASAAVTVLAQTPGPDISGCTSKSFTVPSWYVEGLQYFGAVTNASASFRLLNRANNFTASLGCQVQGSGWNACTRQGKPFSNETVQASIQVTGESARVLVNQTWACNDRGVSLSFTAVGNSSVALSKENSVYTAVTSPLLVKGTLLSPVAATPIYAQGPTGHDAPGCSSAAKNPWWTISTVTFIDQTGDGASSVPYQNFHLLLTNPTTGYEASCMPGTSYEQGKSLATLVCAGGEFQSSVIGRYQISTNASFDTATFRFGVSQSWFCDDVDAGKPVRVTATGTETLPLTCTSEAVQGSPKDTRTICIYDSTGITLNGQLVSEEPLPPYSIEDPVPRADGCTISSLLHPQWSFSAFQIAGSGATSAISFDLILATGSRGFQYPIEVYQGERVGDSSWFKCVIGPDGGIDLPLWPYECSFKYEAATKELTLNAAWACKDLDPDHPIIFNGVSSSTVKAQLVCETVDGVSQCAPDDPFFSWTAAISNVKFGAK
;
A
#
# COMPACT_ATOMS: atom_id res chain seq x y z
N MET A 1 -19.20 10.50 -51.25
CA MET A 1 -18.32 11.23 -50.31
C MET A 1 -19.18 11.72 -49.16
N LEU A 2 -19.30 10.92 -48.10
CA LEU A 2 -19.98 11.30 -46.85
C LEU A 2 -18.90 11.52 -45.80
N THR A 3 -18.83 12.72 -45.26
CA THR A 3 -17.95 13.10 -44.14
C THR A 3 -18.67 12.81 -42.82
N SER A 4 -18.22 11.78 -42.11
CA SER A 4 -18.59 11.53 -40.72
C SER A 4 -17.84 12.49 -39.80
N TYR A 5 -18.58 13.29 -39.04
CA TYR A 5 -18.08 14.03 -37.88
C TYR A 5 -17.96 13.04 -36.72
N HIS A 6 -16.73 12.71 -36.31
CA HIS A 6 -16.50 12.07 -35.02
C HIS A 6 -16.62 13.13 -33.91
N LEU A 7 -17.70 13.06 -33.13
CA LEU A 7 -17.77 13.67 -31.81
C LEU A 7 -16.69 13.01 -30.93
N LEU A 8 -15.62 13.74 -30.61
CA LEU A 8 -14.77 13.45 -29.47
C LEU A 8 -15.53 13.89 -28.21
N LEU A 9 -16.23 12.95 -27.58
CA LEU A 9 -16.61 13.08 -26.17
C LEU A 9 -15.32 13.00 -25.35
N ALA A 10 -14.75 14.16 -25.03
CA ALA A 10 -13.73 14.26 -24.00
C ALA A 10 -14.39 13.88 -22.67
N ALA A 11 -14.09 12.68 -22.18
CA ALA A 11 -14.41 12.29 -20.83
C ALA A 11 -13.66 13.23 -19.88
N SER A 12 -14.38 14.18 -19.27
CA SER A 12 -13.89 14.96 -18.16
C SER A 12 -13.59 14.00 -17.01
N ALA A 13 -12.34 13.56 -16.93
CA ALA A 13 -11.82 12.94 -15.72
C ALA A 13 -11.76 14.05 -14.67
N ALA A 14 -12.88 14.26 -13.98
CA ALA A 14 -12.84 14.80 -12.64
C ALA A 14 -11.99 13.81 -11.85
N VAL A 15 -10.70 14.12 -11.70
CA VAL A 15 -9.83 13.48 -10.71
C VAL A 15 -10.40 13.94 -9.36
N THR A 16 -11.48 13.26 -8.97
CA THR A 16 -11.87 13.18 -7.58
C THR A 16 -10.70 12.49 -6.93
N VAL A 17 -9.84 13.30 -6.30
CA VAL A 17 -8.87 12.86 -5.30
C VAL A 17 -9.71 12.33 -4.13
N LEU A 18 -10.31 11.16 -4.33
CA LEU A 18 -10.50 10.24 -3.24
C LEU A 18 -9.08 9.85 -2.86
N ALA A 19 -8.48 10.63 -1.96
CA ALA A 19 -7.55 10.08 -1.00
C ALA A 19 -8.15 8.74 -0.61
N GLN A 20 -7.44 7.64 -0.90
CA GLN A 20 -7.90 6.28 -0.67
C GLN A 20 -8.33 6.22 0.79
N THR A 21 -9.63 6.41 1.05
CA THR A 21 -10.17 6.24 2.37
C THR A 21 -9.84 4.80 2.70
N PRO A 22 -9.26 4.52 3.88
CA PRO A 22 -9.03 3.15 4.30
C PRO A 22 -10.33 2.41 4.05
N GLY A 23 -10.28 1.42 3.15
CA GLY A 23 -11.46 0.63 2.83
C GLY A 23 -12.06 0.08 4.13
N PRO A 24 -13.34 -0.34 4.12
CA PRO A 24 -13.97 -0.92 5.29
C PRO A 24 -13.04 -1.95 5.92
N ASP A 25 -12.86 -1.89 7.23
CA ASP A 25 -11.84 -2.61 7.98
C ASP A 25 -11.94 -4.13 7.75
N ILE A 26 -11.22 -4.66 6.75
CA ILE A 26 -11.17 -6.10 6.44
C ILE A 26 -10.19 -6.80 7.41
N SER A 27 -9.96 -6.23 8.60
CA SER A 27 -8.91 -6.62 9.56
C SER A 27 -9.32 -7.80 10.44
N GLY A 28 -9.62 -8.91 9.78
CA GLY A 28 -9.76 -10.20 10.44
C GLY A 28 -8.42 -10.81 10.86
N CYS A 29 -8.48 -11.84 11.70
CA CYS A 29 -7.32 -12.59 12.18
C CYS A 29 -6.44 -13.09 11.02
N THR A 30 -7.05 -13.59 9.94
CA THR A 30 -6.33 -14.11 8.78
C THR A 30 -5.48 -13.02 8.11
N SER A 31 -6.10 -11.88 7.78
CA SER A 31 -5.39 -10.77 7.14
C SER A 31 -4.26 -10.24 8.03
N LYS A 32 -4.51 -10.02 9.33
CA LYS A 32 -3.47 -9.57 10.28
C LYS A 32 -2.32 -10.56 10.42
N SER A 33 -2.61 -11.86 10.36
CA SER A 33 -1.58 -12.90 10.47
C SER A 33 -0.64 -12.91 9.25
N PHE A 34 -1.14 -12.56 8.07
CA PHE A 34 -0.32 -12.44 6.86
C PHE A 34 0.38 -11.09 6.75
N THR A 35 -0.24 -9.99 7.20
CA THR A 35 0.34 -8.65 7.04
C THR A 35 1.28 -8.26 8.18
N VAL A 36 0.96 -8.64 9.42
CA VAL A 36 1.70 -8.24 10.64
C VAL A 36 1.75 -9.38 11.68
N PRO A 37 2.32 -10.56 11.36
CA PRO A 37 2.58 -11.57 12.39
C PRO A 37 3.53 -10.98 13.43
N SER A 38 2.99 -10.54 14.56
CA SER A 38 3.75 -9.73 15.50
C SER A 38 3.13 -9.71 16.90
N TRP A 39 3.96 -9.34 17.87
CA TRP A 39 3.59 -9.31 19.27
C TRP A 39 3.98 -8.00 19.93
N TYR A 40 3.16 -7.55 20.86
CA TYR A 40 3.57 -6.57 21.86
C TYR A 40 4.06 -7.30 23.10
N VAL A 41 5.24 -6.88 23.57
CA VAL A 41 5.78 -7.22 24.88
C VAL A 41 5.60 -6.02 25.77
N GLU A 42 4.72 -6.13 26.75
CA GLU A 42 4.30 -5.04 27.63
C GLU A 42 4.82 -5.26 29.05
N GLY A 43 5.26 -4.17 29.67
CA GLY A 43 5.68 -4.17 31.07
C GLY A 43 6.83 -5.11 31.36
N LEU A 44 7.82 -5.19 30.46
CA LEU A 44 9.02 -6.01 30.69
C LEU A 44 9.80 -5.48 31.90
N GLN A 45 9.90 -6.35 32.91
CA GLN A 45 10.65 -6.11 34.13
C GLN A 45 11.68 -7.22 34.32
N TYR A 46 12.87 -6.85 34.77
CA TYR A 46 13.95 -7.75 35.14
C TYR A 46 14.48 -7.38 36.53
N PHE A 47 14.54 -8.36 37.44
CA PHE A 47 14.92 -8.15 38.84
C PHE A 47 15.76 -9.31 39.37
N GLY A 48 16.66 -9.01 40.30
CA GLY A 48 17.48 -10.01 41.00
C GLY A 48 18.99 -9.94 40.67
N ALA A 49 19.78 -10.70 41.43
CA ALA A 49 21.21 -10.89 41.19
C ALA A 49 21.43 -11.94 40.09
N VAL A 50 22.56 -11.89 39.38
CA VAL A 50 22.88 -12.73 38.20
C VAL A 50 22.59 -14.24 38.38
N THR A 51 22.63 -14.76 39.60
CA THR A 51 22.40 -16.18 39.91
C THR A 51 20.95 -16.56 40.23
N ASN A 52 20.07 -15.59 40.50
CA ASN A 52 18.64 -15.76 40.84
C ASN A 52 17.82 -14.60 40.24
N ALA A 53 18.11 -14.24 39.00
CA ALA A 53 17.39 -13.17 38.33
C ALA A 53 16.12 -13.73 37.68
N SER A 54 15.09 -12.91 37.63
CA SER A 54 13.83 -13.25 36.97
C SER A 54 13.35 -12.09 36.13
N ALA A 55 12.71 -12.45 35.02
CA ALA A 55 12.05 -11.51 34.14
C ALA A 55 10.55 -11.82 34.06
N SER A 56 9.75 -10.79 33.88
CA SER A 56 8.31 -10.92 33.65
C SER A 56 7.82 -9.91 32.63
N PHE A 57 6.86 -10.31 31.80
CA PHE A 57 6.20 -9.43 30.83
C PHE A 57 4.84 -10.00 30.43
N ARG A 58 3.99 -9.16 29.83
CA ARG A 58 2.76 -9.57 29.16
C ARG A 58 3.01 -9.60 27.65
N LEU A 59 2.66 -10.71 27.02
CA LEU A 59 2.68 -10.86 25.56
C LEU A 59 1.26 -10.66 25.03
N LEU A 60 1.11 -9.90 23.94
CA LEU A 60 -0.12 -9.76 23.16
C LEU A 60 0.18 -10.09 21.69
N ASN A 61 -0.46 -11.10 21.14
CA ASN A 61 -0.44 -11.36 19.71
C ASN A 61 -1.44 -10.42 19.00
N ARG A 62 -0.95 -9.64 18.04
CA ARG A 62 -1.71 -8.59 17.38
C ARG A 62 -2.72 -9.11 16.34
N ALA A 63 -2.59 -10.35 15.90
CA ALA A 63 -3.49 -10.95 14.92
C ALA A 63 -4.79 -11.46 15.53
N ASN A 64 -4.71 -12.15 16.68
CA ASN A 64 -5.84 -12.80 17.32
C ASN A 64 -6.18 -12.24 18.72
N ASN A 65 -5.49 -11.19 19.17
CA ASN A 65 -5.61 -10.60 20.51
C ASN A 65 -5.33 -11.58 21.66
N PHE A 66 -4.61 -12.68 21.40
CA PHE A 66 -4.21 -13.60 22.45
C PHE A 66 -3.24 -12.92 23.41
N THR A 67 -3.48 -13.08 24.72
CA THR A 67 -2.60 -12.56 25.77
C THR A 67 -2.06 -13.65 26.69
N ALA A 68 -0.81 -13.48 27.11
CA ALA A 68 -0.17 -14.35 28.10
C ALA A 68 0.78 -13.57 29.01
N SER A 69 0.64 -13.74 30.32
CA SER A 69 1.65 -13.31 31.28
C SER A 69 2.75 -14.37 31.37
N LEU A 70 3.99 -13.95 31.19
CA LEU A 70 5.16 -14.82 31.11
C LEU A 70 6.14 -14.48 32.23
N GLY A 71 6.66 -15.52 32.88
CA GLY A 71 7.74 -15.42 33.87
C GLY A 71 8.91 -16.31 33.47
N CYS A 72 10.11 -15.77 33.53
CA CYS A 72 11.34 -16.44 33.10
C CYS A 72 12.35 -16.43 34.26
N GLN A 73 12.99 -17.58 34.51
CA GLN A 73 14.14 -17.68 35.41
C GLN A 73 15.40 -17.46 34.58
N VAL A 74 16.17 -16.43 34.89
CA VAL A 74 17.35 -16.02 34.12
C VAL A 74 18.59 -16.62 34.77
N GLN A 75 19.19 -17.61 34.12
CA GLN A 75 20.39 -18.31 34.56
C GLN A 75 21.53 -18.02 33.56
N GLY A 76 22.35 -17.02 33.86
CA GLY A 76 23.50 -16.64 33.02
C GLY A 76 23.13 -15.84 31.76
N SER A 77 24.03 -15.83 30.77
CA SER A 77 23.99 -14.93 29.59
C SER A 77 23.28 -15.51 28.35
N GLY A 78 22.59 -16.65 28.48
CA GLY A 78 21.91 -17.34 27.38
C GLY A 78 20.45 -16.95 27.18
N TRP A 79 19.79 -17.65 26.26
CA TRP A 79 18.32 -17.64 26.13
C TRP A 79 17.70 -18.44 27.29
N ASN A 80 16.79 -17.80 28.00
CA ASN A 80 16.07 -18.39 29.12
C ASN A 80 14.62 -18.57 28.74
N ALA A 81 14.13 -19.80 28.83
CA ALA A 81 12.73 -20.11 28.51
C ALA A 81 11.79 -19.43 29.51
N CYS A 82 10.71 -18.86 28.98
CA CYS A 82 9.66 -18.24 29.76
C CYS A 82 8.48 -19.20 29.88
N THR A 83 7.89 -19.25 31.07
CA THR A 83 6.72 -20.08 31.35
C THR A 83 5.49 -19.21 31.48
N ARG A 84 4.37 -19.69 30.92
CA ARG A 84 3.07 -19.04 31.07
C ARG A 84 2.63 -19.14 32.52
N GLN A 85 2.24 -18.01 33.10
CA GLN A 85 1.63 -17.97 34.43
C GLN A 85 0.11 -18.19 34.29
N GLY A 86 -0.45 -19.13 35.04
CA GLY A 86 -1.89 -19.45 35.06
C GLY A 86 -2.32 -20.66 34.22
N LYS A 87 -3.63 -20.94 34.19
CA LYS A 87 -4.19 -22.08 33.45
C LYS A 87 -4.22 -21.83 31.94
N PRO A 88 -3.96 -22.86 31.10
CA PRO A 88 -4.12 -22.74 29.66
C PRO A 88 -5.60 -22.56 29.30
N PHE A 89 -5.92 -21.48 28.57
CA PHE A 89 -7.28 -21.17 28.11
C PHE A 89 -7.53 -21.51 26.63
N SER A 90 -6.53 -21.98 25.88
CA SER A 90 -6.63 -22.20 24.44
C SER A 90 -5.70 -23.31 23.95
N ASN A 91 -6.00 -23.85 22.75
CA ASN A 91 -5.14 -24.77 21.99
C ASN A 91 -3.94 -24.06 21.33
N GLU A 92 -3.71 -22.77 21.64
CA GLU A 92 -2.58 -22.01 21.10
C GLU A 92 -1.30 -22.36 21.85
N THR A 93 -0.22 -22.56 21.10
CA THR A 93 1.09 -22.85 21.67
C THR A 93 1.95 -21.61 21.57
N VAL A 94 2.36 -21.07 22.72
CA VAL A 94 3.32 -19.97 22.80
C VAL A 94 4.60 -20.47 23.46
N GLN A 95 5.72 -20.24 22.79
CA GLN A 95 7.06 -20.44 23.30
C GLN A 95 7.75 -19.08 23.27
N ALA A 96 8.18 -18.59 24.43
CA ALA A 96 8.90 -17.33 24.54
C ALA A 96 10.20 -17.56 25.29
N SER A 97 11.24 -16.81 24.93
CA SER A 97 12.52 -16.83 25.61
C SER A 97 13.06 -15.41 25.72
N ILE A 98 13.84 -15.17 26.78
CA ILE A 98 14.49 -13.89 27.01
C ILE A 98 16.00 -14.06 27.20
N GLN A 99 16.77 -13.14 26.63
CA GLN A 99 18.19 -13.00 26.89
C GLN A 99 18.43 -11.60 27.44
N VAL A 100 19.07 -11.49 28.61
CA VAL A 100 19.41 -10.20 29.22
C VAL A 100 20.93 -10.04 29.24
N THR A 101 21.42 -8.94 28.69
CA THR A 101 22.85 -8.62 28.59
C THR A 101 23.07 -7.19 29.03
N GLY A 102 23.51 -6.98 30.28
CA GLY A 102 23.70 -5.65 30.84
C GLY A 102 22.38 -4.86 30.91
N GLU A 103 22.35 -3.71 30.23
CA GLU A 103 21.19 -2.81 30.14
C GLU A 103 20.36 -3.05 28.87
N SER A 104 20.36 -4.28 28.34
CA SER A 104 19.52 -4.66 27.21
C SER A 104 18.89 -6.02 27.42
N ALA A 105 17.65 -6.16 26.94
CA ALA A 105 16.95 -7.42 26.86
C ALA A 105 16.58 -7.73 25.40
N ARG A 106 16.66 -9.00 25.03
CA ARG A 106 16.16 -9.55 23.77
C ARG A 106 15.05 -10.53 24.06
N VAL A 107 13.94 -10.41 23.35
CA VAL A 107 12.79 -11.32 23.47
C VAL A 107 12.64 -12.08 22.16
N LEU A 108 12.53 -13.40 22.26
CA LEU A 108 12.24 -14.31 21.16
C LEU A 108 10.86 -14.92 21.41
N VAL A 109 10.01 -14.91 20.38
CA VAL A 109 8.66 -15.46 20.43
C VAL A 109 8.49 -16.43 19.26
N ASN A 110 7.94 -17.60 19.54
CA ASN A 110 7.43 -18.55 18.57
C ASN A 110 6.02 -18.94 19.01
N GLN A 111 5.02 -18.64 18.17
CA GLN A 111 3.62 -18.94 18.49
C GLN A 111 2.92 -19.59 17.31
N THR A 112 2.04 -20.55 17.63
CA THR A 112 1.03 -21.09 16.71
C THR A 112 -0.36 -20.68 17.18
N TRP A 113 -1.16 -20.16 16.25
CA TRP A 113 -2.56 -19.79 16.47
C TRP A 113 -3.44 -20.19 15.28
N ALA A 114 -4.75 -20.08 15.45
CA ALA A 114 -5.71 -20.39 14.39
C ALA A 114 -6.65 -19.20 14.15
N CYS A 115 -6.95 -18.94 12.89
CA CYS A 115 -7.96 -17.98 12.46
C CYS A 115 -9.09 -18.71 11.74
N ASN A 116 -10.33 -18.27 11.92
CA ASN A 116 -11.54 -18.85 11.31
C ASN A 116 -12.50 -17.80 10.74
N ASP A 117 -12.00 -16.58 10.55
CA ASP A 117 -12.71 -15.38 10.09
C ASP A 117 -13.04 -15.39 8.57
N ARG A 118 -12.66 -16.46 7.86
CA ARG A 118 -12.89 -16.65 6.42
C ARG A 118 -13.69 -17.91 6.08
N GLY A 119 -14.40 -18.49 7.07
CA GLY A 119 -15.18 -19.73 6.90
C GLY A 119 -14.34 -21.01 6.83
N VAL A 120 -13.03 -20.89 6.57
CA VAL A 120 -12.03 -21.95 6.68
C VAL A 120 -11.10 -21.63 7.84
N SER A 121 -10.73 -22.65 8.63
CA SER A 121 -9.74 -22.48 9.69
C SER A 121 -8.33 -22.61 9.13
N LEU A 122 -7.53 -21.55 9.26
CA LEU A 122 -6.11 -21.55 8.93
C LEU A 122 -5.28 -21.56 10.21
N SER A 123 -4.24 -22.38 10.23
CA SER A 123 -3.25 -22.39 11.32
C SER A 123 -2.00 -21.62 10.91
N PHE A 124 -1.65 -20.63 11.72
CA PHE A 124 -0.50 -19.77 11.54
C PHE A 124 0.56 -20.14 12.54
N THR A 125 1.81 -20.18 12.10
CA THR A 125 2.97 -20.26 12.99
C THR A 125 3.95 -19.18 12.58
N ALA A 126 4.41 -18.39 13.54
CA ALA A 126 5.39 -17.35 13.29
C ALA A 126 6.45 -17.32 14.39
N VAL A 127 7.63 -16.85 14.01
CA VAL A 127 8.75 -16.61 14.92
C VAL A 127 9.25 -15.19 14.77
N GLY A 128 9.58 -14.52 15.86
CA GLY A 128 10.11 -13.17 15.82
C GLY A 128 11.04 -12.91 16.99
N ASN A 129 11.99 -11.98 16.81
CA ASN A 129 12.80 -11.49 17.91
C ASN A 129 12.90 -9.97 17.88
N SER A 130 13.12 -9.37 19.04
CA SER A 130 13.37 -7.93 19.16
C SER A 130 14.23 -7.65 20.39
N SER A 131 14.79 -6.44 20.44
CA SER A 131 15.63 -5.97 21.54
C SER A 131 15.15 -4.65 22.08
N VAL A 132 15.31 -4.44 23.38
CA VAL A 132 14.98 -3.19 24.05
C VAL A 132 16.08 -2.83 25.04
N ALA A 133 16.35 -1.53 25.18
CA ALA A 133 17.20 -1.03 26.25
C ALA A 133 16.43 -1.07 27.59
N LEU A 134 17.16 -1.27 28.67
CA LEU A 134 16.63 -1.33 30.02
C LEU A 134 17.16 -0.15 30.83
N SER A 135 16.28 0.55 31.54
CA SER A 135 16.67 1.53 32.56
C SER A 135 16.58 0.90 33.94
N LYS A 136 17.50 1.28 34.83
CA LYS A 136 17.54 0.78 36.20
C LYS A 136 16.96 1.81 37.16
N GLU A 137 15.92 1.42 37.88
CA GLU A 137 15.35 2.20 38.98
C GLU A 137 15.13 1.29 40.19
N ASN A 138 15.64 1.66 41.36
CA ASN A 138 15.46 0.90 42.61
C ASN A 138 15.81 -0.61 42.51
N SER A 139 16.86 -0.96 41.76
CA SER A 139 17.30 -2.34 41.48
C SER A 139 16.37 -3.18 40.60
N VAL A 140 15.36 -2.56 39.99
CA VAL A 140 14.53 -3.15 38.95
C VAL A 140 14.94 -2.55 37.61
N TYR A 141 15.13 -3.40 36.61
CA TYR A 141 15.36 -2.99 35.23
C TYR A 141 14.03 -3.03 34.48
N THR A 142 13.67 -1.93 33.83
CA THR A 142 12.43 -1.79 33.06
C THR A 142 12.75 -1.41 31.62
N ALA A 143 11.95 -1.87 30.67
CA ALA A 143 12.12 -1.49 29.27
C ALA A 143 11.88 0.02 29.09
N VAL A 144 12.80 0.70 28.41
CA VAL A 144 12.67 2.14 28.10
C VAL A 144 11.52 2.42 27.13
N THR A 145 11.20 1.43 26.28
CA THR A 145 10.08 1.42 25.34
C THR A 145 9.08 0.35 25.77
N SER A 146 7.80 0.73 25.89
CA SER A 146 6.70 -0.19 26.17
C SER A 146 5.42 0.31 25.49
N PRO A 147 4.73 -0.53 24.69
CA PRO A 147 5.10 -1.91 24.35
C PRO A 147 6.37 -1.99 23.51
N LEU A 148 7.10 -3.10 23.61
CA LEU A 148 8.12 -3.49 22.63
C LEU A 148 7.44 -4.28 21.50
N LEU A 149 7.66 -3.90 20.24
CA LEU A 149 7.22 -4.66 19.08
C LEU A 149 8.22 -5.79 18.74
N VAL A 150 7.72 -7.02 18.70
CA VAL A 150 8.38 -8.17 18.11
C VAL A 150 7.79 -8.41 16.73
N LYS A 151 8.52 -8.01 15.68
CA LYS A 151 8.16 -8.29 14.28
C LYS A 151 8.45 -9.78 13.99
N GLY A 152 7.52 -10.48 13.36
CA GLY A 152 7.61 -11.91 13.10
C GLY A 152 7.79 -12.25 11.62
N THR A 153 8.42 -13.39 11.39
CA THR A 153 8.45 -14.12 10.13
C THR A 153 7.44 -15.26 10.21
N LEU A 154 6.58 -15.35 9.21
CA LEU A 154 5.60 -16.42 9.10
C LEU A 154 6.29 -17.70 8.62
N LEU A 155 5.97 -18.83 9.25
CA LEU A 155 6.45 -20.18 8.90
C LEU A 155 5.33 -21.05 8.30
N SER A 156 4.08 -20.78 8.67
CA SER A 156 2.89 -21.52 8.22
C SER A 156 1.71 -20.55 8.10
N PRO A 157 0.79 -20.71 7.14
CA PRO A 157 0.72 -21.80 6.14
C PRO A 157 1.77 -21.70 5.03
N VAL A 158 2.30 -20.50 4.80
CA VAL A 158 3.37 -20.21 3.86
C VAL A 158 4.49 -19.49 4.60
N ALA A 159 5.73 -19.78 4.23
CA ALA A 159 6.87 -19.05 4.77
C ALA A 159 6.95 -17.68 4.09
N ALA A 160 6.96 -16.60 4.86
CA ALA A 160 7.08 -15.24 4.35
C ALA A 160 7.61 -14.33 5.47
N THR A 161 8.40 -13.32 5.12
CA THR A 161 8.75 -12.23 6.04
C THR A 161 8.04 -10.96 5.58
N PRO A 162 6.85 -10.63 6.12
CA PRO A 162 6.11 -9.47 5.68
C PRO A 162 6.92 -8.19 5.85
N ILE A 163 6.97 -7.40 4.78
CA ILE A 163 7.63 -6.09 4.79
C ILE A 163 6.69 -5.07 5.45
N TYR A 164 7.19 -4.36 6.45
CA TYR A 164 6.47 -3.26 7.09
C TYR A 164 6.42 -2.06 6.14
N ALA A 165 5.35 -1.28 6.22
CA ALA A 165 5.24 -0.08 5.40
C ALA A 165 6.32 0.93 5.82
N GLN A 166 6.83 1.67 4.85
CA GLN A 166 7.58 2.87 5.17
C GLN A 166 6.60 3.90 5.72
N GLY A 167 6.95 4.49 6.88
CA GLY A 167 6.19 5.61 7.40
C GLY A 167 6.30 6.85 6.49
N PRO A 168 5.53 7.91 6.77
CA PRO A 168 5.63 9.17 6.03
C PRO A 168 6.99 9.81 6.26
N THR A 169 7.49 10.55 5.26
CA THR A 169 8.81 11.18 5.28
C THR A 169 9.14 11.83 6.63
N GLY A 170 10.27 11.41 7.22
CA GLY A 170 10.86 12.01 8.42
C GLY A 170 10.12 11.78 9.74
N HIS A 171 9.24 10.78 9.82
CA HIS A 171 8.54 10.47 11.06
C HIS A 171 9.49 10.10 12.22
N ASP A 172 10.59 9.40 11.90
CA ASP A 172 11.63 8.94 12.81
C ASP A 172 12.84 9.91 12.87
N ALA A 173 12.76 11.06 12.19
CA ALA A 173 13.86 12.01 12.12
C ALA A 173 14.18 12.55 13.53
N PRO A 174 15.45 12.48 13.99
CA PRO A 174 15.82 12.94 15.32
C PRO A 174 15.41 14.39 15.58
N GLY A 175 14.61 14.60 16.63
CA GLY A 175 14.13 15.92 17.01
C GLY A 175 12.77 16.28 16.43
N CYS A 176 12.12 15.42 15.64
CA CYS A 176 10.77 15.64 15.09
C CYS A 176 9.79 16.08 16.18
N SER A 177 9.67 15.29 17.26
CA SER A 177 8.77 15.58 18.38
C SER A 177 9.14 16.88 19.12
N SER A 178 10.42 17.26 19.13
CA SER A 178 10.86 18.49 19.80
C SER A 178 10.59 19.74 18.97
N ALA A 179 10.83 19.70 17.66
CA ALA A 179 10.60 20.79 16.73
C ALA A 179 9.10 21.00 16.45
N ALA A 180 8.29 19.95 16.56
CA ALA A 180 6.83 20.03 16.51
C ALA A 180 6.22 21.03 17.51
N LYS A 181 6.89 21.33 18.63
CA LYS A 181 6.45 22.30 19.64
C LYS A 181 6.50 23.74 19.14
N ASN A 182 7.40 24.04 18.20
CA ASN A 182 7.56 25.36 17.57
C ASN A 182 7.68 25.15 16.05
N PRO A 183 6.56 24.79 15.39
CA PRO A 183 6.59 24.38 13.99
C PRO A 183 6.90 25.57 13.09
N TRP A 184 7.57 25.30 11.97
CA TRP A 184 7.89 26.30 10.96
C TRP A 184 8.07 25.64 9.60
N TRP A 185 7.94 26.43 8.55
CA TRP A 185 8.16 26.01 7.17
C TRP A 185 9.08 26.96 6.44
N THR A 186 9.70 26.48 5.37
CA THR A 186 10.39 27.32 4.39
C THR A 186 9.55 27.35 3.11
N ILE A 187 9.36 28.54 2.56
CA ILE A 187 8.70 28.75 1.27
C ILE A 187 9.74 29.22 0.26
N SER A 188 9.77 28.62 -0.92
CA SER A 188 10.66 29.05 -2.01
C SER A 188 9.94 29.00 -3.36
N THR A 189 10.58 29.56 -4.40
CA THR A 189 10.12 29.50 -5.79
C THR A 189 8.69 30.01 -6.00
N VAL A 190 8.33 31.10 -5.31
CA VAL A 190 6.97 31.66 -5.39
C VAL A 190 6.78 32.36 -6.72
N THR A 191 5.73 31.99 -7.44
CA THR A 191 5.29 32.65 -8.66
C THR A 191 3.77 32.82 -8.61
N PHE A 192 3.30 34.04 -8.78
CA PHE A 192 1.90 34.38 -8.95
C PHE A 192 1.71 35.07 -10.29
N ILE A 193 0.70 34.65 -11.05
CA ILE A 193 0.34 35.25 -12.33
C ILE A 193 -1.13 35.65 -12.24
N ASP A 194 -1.43 36.89 -12.61
CA ASP A 194 -2.78 37.42 -12.74
C ASP A 194 -2.93 38.09 -14.10
N GLN A 195 -3.83 37.55 -14.92
CA GLN A 195 -4.13 38.07 -16.24
C GLN A 195 -5.59 38.46 -16.31
N THR A 196 -5.87 39.71 -16.65
CA THR A 196 -7.23 40.15 -16.97
C THR A 196 -7.65 39.60 -18.33
N GLY A 197 -8.95 39.46 -18.56
CA GLY A 197 -9.43 39.13 -19.89
C GLY A 197 -10.81 39.67 -20.16
N ASP A 198 -11.08 39.96 -21.43
CA ASP A 198 -12.37 40.43 -21.92
C ASP A 198 -13.35 39.27 -22.23
N GLY A 199 -12.87 38.02 -22.17
CA GLY A 199 -13.62 36.80 -22.46
C GLY A 199 -13.86 36.54 -23.95
N ALA A 200 -13.39 37.43 -24.84
CA ALA A 200 -13.60 37.36 -26.29
C ALA A 200 -12.29 37.21 -27.07
N SER A 201 -11.29 38.02 -26.73
CA SER A 201 -9.94 38.02 -27.31
C SER A 201 -8.89 37.49 -26.33
N SER A 202 -9.18 37.55 -25.03
CA SER A 202 -8.31 37.10 -23.95
C SER A 202 -9.14 36.43 -22.84
N VAL A 203 -8.57 35.41 -22.20
CA VAL A 203 -9.22 34.70 -21.09
C VAL A 203 -8.58 35.12 -19.77
N PRO A 204 -9.37 35.52 -18.75
CA PRO A 204 -8.81 35.82 -17.44
C PRO A 204 -8.17 34.56 -16.84
N TYR A 205 -6.97 34.71 -16.29
CA TYR A 205 -6.17 33.58 -15.82
C TYR A 205 -5.42 33.95 -14.56
N GLN A 206 -5.56 33.13 -13.54
CA GLN A 206 -4.77 33.22 -12.31
C GLN A 206 -4.04 31.91 -12.08
N ASN A 207 -2.77 32.02 -11.67
CA ASN A 207 -1.98 30.88 -11.27
C ASN A 207 -1.09 31.25 -10.10
N PHE A 208 -0.82 30.27 -9.26
CA PHE A 208 0.02 30.40 -8.10
C PHE A 208 0.84 29.12 -7.95
N HIS A 209 2.14 29.27 -7.71
CA HIS A 209 3.02 28.15 -7.49
C HIS A 209 4.02 28.51 -6.40
N LEU A 210 4.28 27.57 -5.49
CA LEU A 210 5.40 27.63 -4.57
C LEU A 210 5.87 26.22 -4.18
N LEU A 211 7.06 26.17 -3.60
CA LEU A 211 7.58 25.00 -2.90
C LEU A 211 7.51 25.27 -1.40
N LEU A 212 6.91 24.33 -0.67
CA LEU A 212 6.82 24.34 0.79
C LEU A 212 7.70 23.22 1.34
N THR A 213 8.55 23.54 2.30
CA THR A 213 9.38 22.57 3.01
C THR A 213 9.03 22.60 4.50
N ASN A 214 8.80 21.43 5.11
CA ASN A 214 8.76 21.25 6.55
C ASN A 214 10.10 20.69 7.02
N PRO A 215 11.00 21.51 7.60
CA PRO A 215 12.33 21.07 8.00
C PRO A 215 12.33 20.11 9.19
N THR A 216 11.22 20.02 9.93
CA THR A 216 11.04 19.07 11.03
C THR A 216 11.10 17.62 10.54
N THR A 217 10.55 17.38 9.35
CA THR A 217 10.46 16.05 8.74
C THR A 217 11.27 15.94 7.45
N GLY A 218 11.80 17.05 6.93
CA GLY A 218 12.37 17.10 5.58
C GLY A 218 11.34 16.93 4.46
N TYR A 219 10.04 17.04 4.78
CA TYR A 219 8.97 16.91 3.80
C TYR A 219 8.92 18.13 2.88
N GLU A 220 8.83 17.90 1.58
CA GLU A 220 8.70 18.93 0.54
C GLU A 220 7.42 18.71 -0.27
N ALA A 221 6.71 19.80 -0.57
CA ALA A 221 5.51 19.78 -1.40
C ALA A 221 5.46 20.99 -2.34
N SER A 222 5.07 20.73 -3.59
CA SER A 222 4.69 21.80 -4.53
C SER A 222 3.21 22.11 -4.35
N CYS A 223 2.87 23.38 -4.19
CA CYS A 223 1.50 23.85 -4.01
C CYS A 223 1.04 24.66 -5.23
N MET A 224 -0.12 24.28 -5.79
CA MET A 224 -0.72 24.95 -6.95
C MET A 224 -2.25 24.86 -6.94
N PRO A 225 -2.97 25.65 -7.75
CA PRO A 225 -4.41 25.50 -7.94
C PRO A 225 -4.77 24.09 -8.43
N GLY A 226 -5.79 23.45 -7.84
CA GLY A 226 -6.13 22.05 -8.08
C GLY A 226 -6.59 21.67 -9.50
N THR A 227 -6.74 22.64 -10.41
CA THR A 227 -6.96 22.40 -11.84
C THR A 227 -6.43 23.59 -12.64
N SER A 228 -5.52 23.35 -13.58
CA SER A 228 -4.87 24.40 -14.38
C SER A 228 -5.73 25.02 -15.49
N TYR A 229 -6.99 24.58 -15.66
CA TYR A 229 -7.80 24.89 -16.85
C TYR A 229 -9.21 25.44 -16.58
N GLU A 230 -9.65 25.58 -15.33
CA GLU A 230 -10.97 26.13 -15.03
C GLU A 230 -10.90 27.61 -14.68
N GLN A 231 -11.63 28.44 -15.44
CA GLN A 231 -11.81 29.87 -15.18
C GLN A 231 -12.36 30.08 -13.77
N GLY A 232 -11.68 30.93 -12.97
CA GLY A 232 -12.24 31.46 -11.73
C GLY A 232 -12.16 30.58 -10.49
N LYS A 233 -11.29 29.55 -10.43
CA LYS A 233 -11.04 28.87 -9.16
C LYS A 233 -10.25 29.73 -8.18
N SER A 234 -10.76 29.77 -6.96
CA SER A 234 -10.23 30.57 -5.87
C SER A 234 -8.85 30.07 -5.43
N LEU A 235 -7.87 30.97 -5.38
CA LEU A 235 -6.57 30.72 -4.75
C LEU A 235 -6.67 30.54 -3.22
N ALA A 236 -7.86 30.68 -2.64
CA ALA A 236 -8.13 30.33 -1.25
C ALA A 236 -8.00 28.82 -0.95
N THR A 237 -7.85 27.96 -1.96
CA THR A 237 -7.56 26.54 -1.76
C THR A 237 -6.55 26.05 -2.78
N LEU A 238 -5.39 25.64 -2.30
CA LEU A 238 -4.29 25.09 -3.08
C LEU A 238 -4.19 23.58 -2.83
N VAL A 239 -3.83 22.85 -3.88
CA VAL A 239 -3.44 21.45 -3.80
C VAL A 239 -1.93 21.41 -3.61
N CYS A 240 -1.48 20.83 -2.51
CA CYS A 240 -0.07 20.61 -2.21
C CYS A 240 0.24 19.13 -2.34
N ALA A 241 1.24 18.79 -3.15
CA ALA A 241 1.65 17.42 -3.40
C ALA A 241 3.17 17.24 -3.21
N GLY A 242 3.55 16.25 -2.41
CA GLY A 242 4.93 15.87 -2.12
C GLY A 242 5.28 14.42 -2.49
N GLY A 243 6.21 13.83 -1.73
CA GLY A 243 6.71 12.47 -1.94
C GLY A 243 5.66 11.36 -1.72
N GLU A 244 4.57 11.65 -1.03
CA GLU A 244 3.44 10.74 -0.82
C GLU A 244 2.74 10.30 -2.12
N PHE A 245 2.92 11.06 -3.22
CA PHE A 245 2.40 10.72 -4.54
C PHE A 245 3.35 9.86 -5.38
N GLN A 246 4.61 9.71 -4.96
CA GLN A 246 5.64 8.97 -5.71
C GLN A 246 5.88 7.55 -5.17
N SER A 247 5.44 7.24 -3.94
CA SER A 247 5.61 5.91 -3.35
C SER A 247 4.40 5.01 -3.63
N SER A 248 4.65 3.82 -4.18
CA SER A 248 3.65 2.74 -4.28
C SER A 248 3.40 2.02 -2.93
N VAL A 249 4.25 2.29 -1.94
CA VAL A 249 4.20 1.74 -0.58
C VAL A 249 3.75 2.84 0.36
N ILE A 250 2.50 3.27 0.21
CA ILE A 250 1.93 4.27 1.10
C ILE A 250 1.52 3.57 2.40
N GLY A 251 2.14 3.97 3.51
CA GLY A 251 1.73 3.58 4.85
C GLY A 251 0.34 4.10 5.22
N ARG A 252 -0.17 3.71 6.40
CA ARG A 252 -1.51 4.12 6.86
C ARG A 252 -1.64 5.64 7.03
N TYR A 253 -0.54 6.31 7.31
CA TYR A 253 -0.50 7.71 7.69
C TYR A 253 0.23 8.52 6.62
N GLN A 254 -0.49 9.45 5.99
CA GLN A 254 0.03 10.37 4.99
C GLN A 254 0.09 11.78 5.55
N ILE A 255 1.14 12.52 5.22
CA ILE A 255 1.21 13.96 5.52
C ILE A 255 0.11 14.65 4.73
N SER A 256 -0.69 15.46 5.43
CA SER A 256 -1.78 16.23 4.81
C SER A 256 -1.41 17.71 4.86
N THR A 257 -1.42 18.37 3.71
CA THR A 257 -1.10 19.79 3.59
C THR A 257 -2.24 20.53 2.90
N ASN A 258 -2.90 21.42 3.62
CA ASN A 258 -3.86 22.37 3.08
C ASN A 258 -3.22 23.75 3.04
N ALA A 259 -3.32 24.44 1.91
CA ALA A 259 -2.77 25.78 1.77
C ALA A 259 -3.74 26.72 1.07
N SER A 260 -3.54 28.01 1.29
CA SER A 260 -4.38 29.09 0.75
C SER A 260 -3.54 30.32 0.45
N PHE A 261 -3.92 31.07 -0.58
CA PHE A 261 -3.28 32.33 -0.94
C PHE A 261 -4.35 33.41 -1.19
N ASP A 262 -4.24 34.52 -0.47
CA ASP A 262 -5.05 35.72 -0.67
C ASP A 262 -4.30 36.70 -1.58
N THR A 263 -4.85 36.92 -2.78
CA THR A 263 -4.25 37.79 -3.81
C THR A 263 -4.28 39.26 -3.45
N ALA A 264 -5.22 39.71 -2.60
CA ALA A 264 -5.34 41.12 -2.24
C ALA A 264 -4.27 41.55 -1.22
N THR A 265 -3.85 40.61 -0.37
CA THR A 265 -2.90 40.86 0.73
C THR A 265 -1.57 40.13 0.56
N PHE A 266 -1.42 39.35 -0.52
CA PHE A 266 -0.33 38.39 -0.73
C PHE A 266 -0.08 37.47 0.47
N ARG A 267 -1.14 37.17 1.22
CA ARG A 267 -1.05 36.39 2.44
C ARG A 267 -1.19 34.90 2.12
N PHE A 268 -0.15 34.14 2.44
CA PHE A 268 -0.14 32.69 2.32
C PHE A 268 -0.41 32.06 3.68
N GLY A 269 -1.28 31.05 3.69
CA GLY A 269 -1.59 30.24 4.85
C GLY A 269 -1.34 28.76 4.57
N VAL A 270 -0.86 28.05 5.57
CA VAL A 270 -0.72 26.58 5.55
C VAL A 270 -1.33 25.98 6.81
N SER A 271 -1.92 24.81 6.65
CA SER A 271 -2.31 23.90 7.71
C SER A 271 -1.77 22.52 7.33
N GLN A 272 -0.85 21.99 8.13
CA GLN A 272 -0.21 20.72 7.85
C GLN A 272 -0.35 19.77 9.03
N SER A 273 -0.64 18.50 8.73
CA SER A 273 -0.59 17.39 9.68
C SER A 273 0.53 16.43 9.29
N TRP A 274 1.39 16.08 10.23
CA TRP A 274 2.48 15.11 10.06
C TRP A 274 2.60 14.23 11.30
N PHE A 275 3.60 13.34 11.33
CA PHE A 275 3.74 12.31 12.34
C PHE A 275 5.17 12.29 12.88
N CYS A 276 5.32 12.01 14.17
CA CYS A 276 6.62 11.85 14.80
C CYS A 276 6.62 10.61 15.71
N ASP A 277 7.71 9.86 15.70
CA ASP A 277 7.99 8.76 16.65
C ASP A 277 9.48 8.59 16.94
N ASP A 278 10.26 9.66 16.71
CA ASP A 278 11.72 9.73 16.87
C ASP A 278 12.23 9.44 18.29
N VAL A 279 11.41 9.67 19.31
CA VAL A 279 11.77 9.38 20.72
C VAL A 279 11.40 7.95 21.11
N ASP A 280 10.24 7.47 20.66
CA ASP A 280 9.69 6.15 21.00
C ASP A 280 8.68 5.72 19.93
N ALA A 281 9.08 4.79 19.05
CA ALA A 281 8.21 4.16 18.05
C ALA A 281 6.96 3.49 18.64
N GLY A 282 6.97 3.16 19.94
CA GLY A 282 5.82 2.65 20.68
C GLY A 282 4.82 3.73 21.13
N LYS A 283 5.17 5.02 20.98
CA LYS A 283 4.32 6.18 21.33
C LYS A 283 4.29 7.23 20.21
N PRO A 284 3.87 6.85 18.99
CA PRO A 284 3.78 7.79 17.88
C PRO A 284 2.74 8.87 18.16
N VAL A 285 2.95 10.06 17.59
CA VAL A 285 2.01 11.18 17.65
C VAL A 285 1.69 11.72 16.26
N ARG A 286 0.46 12.21 16.09
CA ARG A 286 0.05 13.05 14.97
C ARG A 286 0.11 14.50 15.41
N VAL A 287 0.87 15.31 14.70
CA VAL A 287 1.02 16.74 14.93
C VAL A 287 0.23 17.49 13.86
N THR A 288 -0.52 18.52 14.26
CA THR A 288 -1.16 19.46 13.33
C THR A 288 -0.77 20.88 13.70
N ALA A 289 -0.33 21.66 12.72
CA ALA A 289 0.04 23.04 12.92
C ALA A 289 -0.39 23.92 11.75
N THR A 290 -0.48 25.22 12.01
CA THR A 290 -0.82 26.23 11.01
C THR A 290 0.20 27.35 11.00
N GLY A 291 0.46 27.92 9.83
CA GLY A 291 1.31 29.10 9.67
C GLY A 291 0.66 30.09 8.71
N THR A 292 0.93 31.37 8.89
CA THR A 292 0.47 32.39 7.93
C THR A 292 1.47 33.54 7.84
N GLU A 293 1.79 33.99 6.64
CA GLU A 293 2.72 35.10 6.40
C GLU A 293 2.35 35.87 5.13
N THR A 294 2.72 37.16 5.07
CA THR A 294 2.62 37.96 3.85
C THR A 294 3.87 37.76 2.99
N LEU A 295 3.69 37.30 1.76
CA LEU A 295 4.78 37.03 0.84
C LEU A 295 5.31 38.35 0.24
N PRO A 296 6.61 38.65 0.34
CA PRO A 296 7.21 39.87 -0.20
C PRO A 296 7.47 39.74 -1.71
N LEU A 297 6.40 39.65 -2.50
CA LEU A 297 6.48 39.45 -3.95
C LEU A 297 6.84 40.74 -4.69
N THR A 298 7.67 40.61 -5.72
CA THR A 298 7.96 41.70 -6.68
C THR A 298 7.17 41.47 -7.96
N CYS A 299 6.33 42.43 -8.35
CA CYS A 299 5.42 42.30 -9.48
C CYS A 299 5.82 43.17 -10.68
N THR A 300 5.70 42.61 -11.87
CA THR A 300 5.81 43.32 -13.15
C THR A 300 4.55 43.10 -13.97
N SER A 301 4.03 44.16 -14.60
CA SER A 301 2.83 44.10 -15.41
C SER A 301 3.12 44.48 -16.87
N GLU A 302 2.56 43.73 -17.80
CA GLU A 302 2.65 43.95 -19.25
C GLU A 302 1.27 43.84 -19.92
N ALA A 303 1.12 44.44 -21.10
CA ALA A 303 -0.11 44.31 -21.88
C ALA A 303 -0.18 42.92 -22.53
N VAL A 304 -1.37 42.30 -22.56
CA VAL A 304 -1.56 41.01 -23.23
C VAL A 304 -1.46 41.19 -24.75
N GLN A 305 -0.66 40.33 -25.40
CA GLN A 305 -0.48 40.39 -26.85
C GLN A 305 -1.82 40.17 -27.57
N GLY A 306 -2.21 41.12 -28.42
CA GLY A 306 -3.49 41.09 -29.13
C GLY A 306 -4.65 41.77 -28.41
N SER A 307 -4.51 42.09 -27.13
CA SER A 307 -5.54 42.74 -26.31
C SER A 307 -4.93 43.83 -25.40
N PRO A 308 -4.62 45.03 -25.94
CA PRO A 308 -3.89 46.08 -25.21
C PRO A 308 -4.59 46.64 -23.98
N LYS A 309 -5.88 46.35 -23.80
CA LYS A 309 -6.68 46.71 -22.62
C LYS A 309 -6.50 45.72 -21.47
N ASP A 310 -5.99 44.53 -21.77
CA ASP A 310 -5.76 43.49 -20.79
C ASP A 310 -4.32 43.52 -20.30
N THR A 311 -4.16 43.21 -19.01
CA THR A 311 -2.88 43.25 -18.31
C THR A 311 -2.55 41.87 -17.80
N ARG A 312 -1.29 41.47 -17.96
CA ARG A 312 -0.69 40.31 -17.33
C ARG A 312 0.30 40.79 -16.29
N THR A 313 0.02 40.49 -15.02
CA THR A 313 0.90 40.76 -13.88
C THR A 313 1.56 39.46 -13.46
N ILE A 314 2.89 39.48 -13.36
CA ILE A 314 3.69 38.36 -12.87
C ILE A 314 4.40 38.85 -11.60
N CYS A 315 4.17 38.17 -10.50
CA CYS A 315 4.77 38.43 -9.20
C CYS A 315 5.66 37.25 -8.82
N ILE A 316 6.92 37.52 -8.50
CA ILE A 316 7.90 36.49 -8.13
C ILE A 316 8.59 36.81 -6.81
N TYR A 317 9.14 35.77 -6.19
CA TYR A 317 10.13 35.89 -5.13
C TYR A 317 11.36 35.06 -5.49
N ASP A 318 12.51 35.71 -5.65
CA ASP A 318 13.77 35.14 -6.17
C ASP A 318 14.82 34.86 -5.09
N SER A 319 14.47 35.04 -3.81
CA SER A 319 15.37 34.79 -2.67
C SER A 319 15.39 33.32 -2.24
N THR A 320 16.42 32.93 -1.47
CA THR A 320 16.71 31.56 -1.01
C THR A 320 15.69 30.97 -0.03
N GLY A 321 14.68 31.72 0.41
CA GLY A 321 13.52 31.18 1.14
C GLY A 321 12.90 32.16 2.14
N ILE A 322 11.60 32.01 2.38
CA ILE A 322 10.84 32.73 3.40
C ILE A 322 10.56 31.76 4.54
N THR A 323 10.90 32.13 5.76
CA THR A 323 10.52 31.36 6.95
C THR A 323 9.10 31.72 7.37
N LEU A 324 8.22 30.71 7.36
CA LEU A 324 6.87 30.78 7.85
C LEU A 324 6.82 30.22 9.27
N ASN A 325 6.69 31.08 10.27
CA ASN A 325 6.52 30.63 11.65
C ASN A 325 5.11 30.06 11.84
N GLY A 326 5.04 28.93 12.53
CA GLY A 326 3.80 28.21 12.79
C GLY A 326 3.36 28.26 14.24
N GLN A 327 2.13 27.84 14.45
CA GLN A 327 1.54 27.57 15.74
C GLN A 327 1.02 26.14 15.76
N LEU A 328 1.38 25.40 16.81
CA LEU A 328 0.84 24.08 17.08
C LEU A 328 -0.68 24.18 17.34
N VAL A 329 -1.46 23.40 16.60
CA VAL A 329 -2.92 23.31 16.75
C VAL A 329 -3.30 22.11 17.61
N SER A 330 -2.76 20.94 17.29
CA SER A 330 -3.00 19.71 18.06
C SER A 330 -1.82 18.75 18.00
N GLU A 331 -1.71 17.94 19.06
CA GLU A 331 -0.83 16.79 19.15
C GLU A 331 -1.68 15.63 19.70
N GLU A 332 -1.84 14.57 18.91
CA GLU A 332 -2.71 13.44 19.23
C GLU A 332 -1.91 12.15 19.28
N PRO A 333 -2.01 11.36 20.37
CA PRO A 333 -1.34 10.07 20.45
C PRO A 333 -1.96 9.08 19.46
N LEU A 334 -1.12 8.28 18.83
CA LEU A 334 -1.51 7.20 17.94
C LEU A 334 -1.28 5.82 18.59
N PRO A 335 -1.91 4.75 18.08
CA PRO A 335 -1.61 3.40 18.56
C PRO A 335 -0.12 3.05 18.41
N PRO A 336 0.47 2.25 19.32
CA PRO A 336 1.88 1.88 19.26
C PRO A 336 2.30 1.31 17.91
N TYR A 337 3.41 1.80 17.33
CA TYR A 337 3.97 1.35 16.05
C TYR A 337 3.03 1.49 14.83
N SER A 338 1.94 2.25 14.94
CA SER A 338 0.94 2.32 13.88
C SER A 338 1.45 2.98 12.59
N ILE A 339 2.46 3.84 12.69
CA ILE A 339 3.00 4.61 11.56
C ILE A 339 3.50 3.68 10.44
N GLU A 340 4.25 2.65 10.81
CA GLU A 340 4.83 1.65 9.89
C GLU A 340 3.94 0.42 9.66
N ASP A 341 2.81 0.32 10.37
CA ASP A 341 1.91 -0.81 10.17
C ASP A 341 1.33 -0.77 8.75
N PRO A 342 1.38 -1.88 8.00
CA PRO A 342 0.72 -1.97 6.72
C PRO A 342 -0.79 -1.76 6.89
N VAL A 343 -1.39 -1.05 5.93
CA VAL A 343 -2.83 -0.90 5.86
C VAL A 343 -3.45 -2.28 5.58
N PRO A 344 -4.45 -2.73 6.34
CA PRO A 344 -5.20 -3.92 5.99
C PRO A 344 -5.79 -3.76 4.58
N ARG A 345 -5.36 -4.60 3.64
CA ARG A 345 -5.88 -4.62 2.28
C ARG A 345 -6.89 -5.77 2.13
N ALA A 346 -7.76 -5.66 1.12
CA ALA A 346 -8.57 -6.80 0.71
C ALA A 346 -7.67 -7.97 0.29
N ASP A 347 -8.23 -9.17 0.29
CA ASP A 347 -7.50 -10.40 0.05
C ASP A 347 -6.70 -10.31 -1.26
N GLY A 348 -5.37 -10.29 -1.12
CA GLY A 348 -4.41 -10.17 -2.22
C GLY A 348 -4.17 -11.50 -2.93
N CYS A 349 -3.05 -11.60 -3.63
CA CYS A 349 -2.65 -12.80 -4.36
C CYS A 349 -2.53 -14.00 -3.42
N THR A 350 -1.75 -13.88 -2.34
CA THR A 350 -1.43 -15.01 -1.47
C THR A 350 -2.68 -15.53 -0.74
N ILE A 351 -3.47 -14.63 -0.15
CA ILE A 351 -4.67 -15.00 0.60
C ILE A 351 -5.72 -15.64 -0.33
N SER A 352 -5.95 -15.04 -1.50
CA SER A 352 -6.91 -15.58 -2.48
C SER A 352 -6.46 -16.96 -2.98
N SER A 353 -5.16 -17.15 -3.20
CA SER A 353 -4.59 -18.42 -3.66
C SER A 353 -4.72 -19.56 -2.64
N LEU A 354 -4.73 -19.24 -1.34
CA LEU A 354 -4.85 -20.23 -0.27
C LEU A 354 -6.31 -20.60 0.05
N LEU A 355 -7.21 -19.61 0.01
CA LEU A 355 -8.59 -19.79 0.49
C LEU A 355 -9.59 -20.07 -0.64
N HIS A 356 -9.53 -19.30 -1.71
CA HIS A 356 -10.49 -19.35 -2.82
C HIS A 356 -9.78 -19.13 -4.17
N PRO A 357 -8.85 -20.02 -4.56
CA PRO A 357 -8.06 -19.83 -5.76
C PRO A 357 -8.95 -19.97 -7.01
N GLN A 358 -9.04 -18.90 -7.81
CA GLN A 358 -9.89 -18.86 -8.99
C GLN A 358 -9.24 -18.03 -10.11
N TRP A 359 -9.42 -18.46 -11.35
CA TRP A 359 -9.10 -17.66 -12.53
C TRP A 359 -10.34 -16.93 -13.04
N SER A 360 -10.17 -15.70 -13.50
CA SER A 360 -11.15 -14.93 -14.26
C SER A 360 -10.73 -14.94 -15.72
N PHE A 361 -11.64 -15.32 -16.60
CA PHE A 361 -11.44 -15.37 -18.04
C PHE A 361 -12.33 -14.35 -18.75
N SER A 362 -11.86 -13.80 -19.85
CA SER A 362 -12.62 -12.92 -20.75
C SER A 362 -12.12 -13.04 -22.20
N ALA A 363 -12.74 -12.32 -23.13
CA ALA A 363 -12.27 -12.18 -24.51
C ALA A 363 -11.91 -13.51 -25.22
N PHE A 364 -12.67 -14.58 -24.97
CA PHE A 364 -12.41 -15.88 -25.58
C PHE A 364 -12.59 -15.83 -27.10
N GLN A 365 -11.65 -16.35 -27.87
CA GLN A 365 -11.73 -16.37 -29.32
C GLN A 365 -11.17 -17.67 -29.89
N ILE A 366 -11.74 -18.10 -31.02
CA ILE A 366 -11.23 -19.19 -31.85
C ILE A 366 -11.04 -18.63 -33.26
N ALA A 367 -9.81 -18.58 -33.75
CA ALA A 367 -9.48 -18.11 -35.10
C ALA A 367 -8.89 -19.25 -35.95
N GLY A 368 -9.34 -19.40 -37.19
CA GLY A 368 -8.86 -20.42 -38.14
C GLY A 368 -9.95 -21.35 -38.65
N SER A 369 -9.56 -22.39 -39.38
CA SER A 369 -10.48 -23.37 -39.96
C SER A 369 -10.02 -24.82 -39.69
N GLY A 370 -10.95 -25.68 -39.29
CA GLY A 370 -10.68 -27.11 -39.07
C GLY A 370 -9.56 -27.37 -38.05
N ALA A 371 -8.52 -28.11 -38.46
CA ALA A 371 -7.42 -28.55 -37.61
C ALA A 371 -6.37 -27.45 -37.30
N THR A 372 -6.47 -26.27 -37.92
CA THR A 372 -5.54 -25.14 -37.74
C THR A 372 -6.15 -23.99 -36.95
N SER A 373 -7.15 -24.27 -36.10
CA SER A 373 -7.70 -23.27 -35.20
C SER A 373 -6.71 -22.92 -34.08
N ALA A 374 -6.61 -21.63 -33.80
CA ALA A 374 -5.89 -21.04 -32.68
C ALA A 374 -6.92 -20.49 -31.69
N ILE A 375 -6.63 -20.68 -30.41
CA ILE A 375 -7.47 -20.20 -29.31
C ILE A 375 -6.74 -19.06 -28.61
N SER A 376 -7.47 -18.01 -28.28
CA SER A 376 -7.01 -16.97 -27.37
C SER A 376 -8.07 -16.62 -26.33
N PHE A 377 -7.64 -16.07 -25.21
CA PHE A 377 -8.49 -15.56 -24.15
C PHE A 377 -7.68 -14.66 -23.23
N ASP A 378 -8.39 -13.82 -22.49
CA ASP A 378 -7.81 -13.03 -21.41
C ASP A 378 -7.89 -13.76 -20.09
N LEU A 379 -6.89 -13.56 -19.22
CA LEU A 379 -6.75 -14.26 -17.95
C LEU A 379 -6.26 -13.34 -16.82
N ILE A 380 -6.84 -13.48 -15.63
CA ILE A 380 -6.31 -12.87 -14.39
C ILE A 380 -6.73 -13.67 -13.17
N LEU A 381 -5.87 -13.75 -12.15
CA LEU A 381 -6.22 -14.36 -10.87
C LEU A 381 -7.31 -13.53 -10.19
N ALA A 382 -8.40 -14.17 -9.80
CA ALA A 382 -9.48 -13.50 -9.12
C ALA A 382 -9.10 -13.25 -7.64
N THR A 383 -8.83 -11.99 -7.32
CA THR A 383 -8.54 -11.53 -5.97
C THR A 383 -9.53 -10.48 -5.48
N GLY A 384 -9.57 -10.25 -4.16
CA GLY A 384 -10.36 -9.18 -3.54
C GLY A 384 -9.75 -7.78 -3.76
N SER A 385 -8.44 -7.70 -4.03
CA SER A 385 -7.75 -6.48 -4.46
C SER A 385 -6.92 -6.74 -5.72
N ARG A 386 -7.31 -6.12 -6.84
CA ARG A 386 -6.59 -6.20 -8.12
C ARG A 386 -5.75 -4.96 -8.43
N GLY A 387 -5.93 -3.87 -7.67
CA GLY A 387 -5.30 -2.58 -7.98
C GLY A 387 -5.61 -2.14 -9.42
N PHE A 388 -4.60 -1.60 -10.12
CA PHE A 388 -4.66 -1.23 -11.54
C PHE A 388 -4.15 -2.34 -12.47
N GLN A 389 -4.50 -3.60 -12.17
CA GLN A 389 -4.12 -4.75 -13.01
C GLN A 389 -5.32 -5.22 -13.82
N TYR A 390 -5.06 -5.49 -15.09
CA TYR A 390 -6.06 -5.90 -16.07
C TYR A 390 -5.78 -7.34 -16.52
N PRO A 391 -6.79 -8.05 -17.06
CA PRO A 391 -6.57 -9.34 -17.70
C PRO A 391 -5.46 -9.29 -18.75
N ILE A 392 -4.62 -10.34 -18.80
CA ILE A 392 -3.58 -10.50 -19.82
C ILE A 392 -4.07 -11.43 -20.92
N GLU A 393 -3.78 -11.07 -22.16
CA GLU A 393 -4.09 -11.91 -23.31
C GLU A 393 -3.18 -13.15 -23.33
N VAL A 394 -3.77 -14.30 -23.58
CA VAL A 394 -3.12 -15.61 -23.70
C VAL A 394 -3.46 -16.20 -25.05
N TYR A 395 -2.44 -16.56 -25.82
CA TYR A 395 -2.57 -17.21 -27.11
C TYR A 395 -2.13 -18.68 -27.06
N GLN A 396 -2.68 -19.47 -27.97
CA GLN A 396 -2.24 -20.84 -28.24
C GLN A 396 -0.81 -20.88 -28.77
N GLY A 397 0.10 -21.47 -28.01
CA GLY A 397 1.48 -21.76 -28.42
C GLY A 397 1.67 -23.15 -29.00
N GLU A 398 2.90 -23.65 -28.87
CA GLU A 398 3.27 -25.00 -29.30
C GLU A 398 2.54 -26.09 -28.51
N ARG A 399 2.32 -27.25 -29.14
CA ARG A 399 1.81 -28.44 -28.46
C ARG A 399 2.81 -28.94 -27.41
N VAL A 400 2.31 -29.40 -26.27
CA VAL A 400 3.09 -30.03 -25.22
C VAL A 400 3.22 -31.52 -25.51
N GLY A 401 4.29 -31.91 -26.21
CA GLY A 401 4.51 -33.30 -26.67
C GLY A 401 3.38 -33.79 -27.59
N ASP A 402 3.02 -35.07 -27.48
CA ASP A 402 1.93 -35.68 -28.26
C ASP A 402 0.53 -35.46 -27.64
N SER A 403 0.40 -34.52 -26.69
CA SER A 403 -0.85 -34.29 -25.95
C SER A 403 -1.78 -33.30 -26.66
N SER A 404 -3.02 -33.21 -26.16
CA SER A 404 -3.98 -32.16 -26.55
C SER A 404 -3.73 -30.81 -25.86
N TRP A 405 -2.65 -30.69 -25.10
CA TRP A 405 -2.27 -29.45 -24.42
C TRP A 405 -1.41 -28.57 -25.30
N PHE A 406 -1.65 -27.27 -25.21
CA PHE A 406 -0.86 -26.22 -25.82
C PHE A 406 -0.20 -25.39 -24.73
N LYS A 407 1.05 -24.99 -24.95
CA LYS A 407 1.70 -23.98 -24.11
C LYS A 407 0.96 -22.65 -24.27
N CYS A 408 0.87 -21.88 -23.20
CA CYS A 408 0.44 -20.50 -23.28
C CYS A 408 1.54 -19.63 -23.88
N VAL A 409 1.20 -18.78 -24.84
CA VAL A 409 1.98 -17.59 -25.19
C VAL A 409 1.30 -16.41 -24.50
N ILE A 410 1.96 -15.88 -23.47
CA ILE A 410 1.42 -14.74 -22.71
C ILE A 410 1.77 -13.45 -23.46
N GLY A 411 0.82 -12.53 -23.57
CA GLY A 411 0.98 -11.26 -24.26
C GLY A 411 2.19 -10.44 -23.79
N PRO A 412 2.61 -9.42 -24.56
CA PRO A 412 3.86 -8.68 -24.36
C PRO A 412 3.98 -8.02 -22.98
N ASP A 413 2.85 -7.66 -22.37
CA ASP A 413 2.82 -7.07 -21.02
C ASP A 413 3.10 -8.10 -19.91
N GLY A 414 2.92 -9.40 -20.19
CA GLY A 414 3.12 -10.51 -19.25
C GLY A 414 4.57 -10.82 -18.90
N GLY A 415 5.54 -10.19 -19.57
CA GLY A 415 6.98 -10.34 -19.28
C GLY A 415 7.50 -9.46 -18.14
N ILE A 416 6.71 -8.51 -17.64
CA ILE A 416 7.16 -7.46 -16.73
C ILE A 416 6.74 -7.75 -15.28
N ASP A 417 7.05 -8.91 -14.73
CA ASP A 417 7.05 -9.14 -13.26
C ASP A 417 5.76 -8.71 -12.49
N LEU A 418 4.63 -8.60 -13.18
CA LEU A 418 3.39 -8.01 -12.65
C LEU A 418 2.56 -9.08 -11.91
N PRO A 419 1.92 -8.73 -10.77
CA PRO A 419 1.17 -9.69 -9.97
C PRO A 419 -0.10 -10.18 -10.69
N LEU A 420 -0.59 -11.36 -10.31
CA LEU A 420 -1.90 -11.95 -10.68
C LEU A 420 -2.03 -12.65 -12.05
N TRP A 421 -0.99 -12.68 -12.88
CA TRP A 421 -0.96 -13.51 -14.09
C TRP A 421 -0.17 -14.80 -13.86
N PRO A 422 -0.45 -15.88 -14.61
CA PRO A 422 0.45 -17.02 -14.60
C PRO A 422 1.77 -16.62 -15.28
N TYR A 423 2.90 -17.11 -14.77
CA TYR A 423 4.19 -16.99 -15.46
C TYR A 423 4.48 -18.22 -16.32
N GLU A 424 3.79 -19.33 -16.05
CA GLU A 424 3.84 -20.56 -16.82
C GLU A 424 2.43 -21.12 -16.91
N CYS A 425 1.96 -21.43 -18.11
CA CYS A 425 0.75 -22.21 -18.25
C CYS A 425 0.69 -23.06 -19.51
N SER A 426 -0.21 -24.02 -19.47
CA SER A 426 -0.66 -24.80 -20.61
C SER A 426 -2.18 -24.96 -20.52
N PHE A 427 -2.85 -25.06 -21.66
CA PHE A 427 -4.28 -25.27 -21.71
C PHE A 427 -4.68 -26.28 -22.77
N LYS A 428 -5.88 -26.83 -22.64
CA LYS A 428 -6.56 -27.61 -23.67
C LYS A 428 -8.01 -27.16 -23.75
N TYR A 429 -8.58 -27.24 -24.95
CA TYR A 429 -9.99 -26.92 -25.20
C TYR A 429 -10.65 -28.07 -25.93
N GLU A 430 -11.76 -28.58 -25.38
CA GLU A 430 -12.59 -29.59 -26.01
C GLU A 430 -13.80 -28.93 -26.65
N ALA A 431 -13.81 -28.87 -27.99
CA ALA A 431 -14.84 -28.16 -28.75
C ALA A 431 -16.23 -28.79 -28.58
N ALA A 432 -16.31 -30.12 -28.41
CA ALA A 432 -17.59 -30.82 -28.26
C ALA A 432 -18.32 -30.44 -26.96
N THR A 433 -17.57 -30.25 -25.87
CA THR A 433 -18.12 -29.90 -24.54
C THR A 433 -17.95 -28.42 -24.20
N LYS A 434 -17.24 -27.67 -25.05
CA LYS A 434 -16.75 -26.30 -24.79
C LYS A 434 -15.94 -26.19 -23.50
N GLU A 435 -15.26 -27.25 -23.11
CA GLU A 435 -14.50 -27.29 -21.87
C GLU A 435 -13.08 -26.74 -22.09
N LEU A 436 -12.73 -25.68 -21.35
CA LEU A 436 -11.38 -25.15 -21.26
C LEU A 436 -10.76 -25.63 -19.96
N THR A 437 -9.65 -26.37 -20.06
CA THR A 437 -8.84 -26.77 -18.92
C THR A 437 -7.50 -26.04 -18.97
N LEU A 438 -7.12 -25.40 -17.86
CA LEU A 438 -5.88 -24.64 -17.71
C LEU A 438 -5.06 -25.24 -16.58
N ASN A 439 -3.78 -25.53 -16.85
CA ASN A 439 -2.77 -25.84 -15.85
C ASN A 439 -1.81 -24.66 -15.80
N ALA A 440 -1.74 -24.00 -14.65
CA ALA A 440 -1.04 -22.73 -14.52
C ALA A 440 -0.24 -22.65 -13.22
N ALA A 441 0.91 -21.99 -13.30
CA ALA A 441 1.70 -21.57 -12.16
C ALA A 441 1.76 -20.04 -12.11
N TRP A 442 1.61 -19.49 -10.91
CA TRP A 442 1.61 -18.05 -10.65
C TRP A 442 2.41 -17.73 -9.39
N ALA A 443 2.89 -16.49 -9.31
CA ALA A 443 3.74 -16.03 -8.23
C ALA A 443 3.05 -14.90 -7.46
N CYS A 444 3.00 -15.02 -6.14
CA CYS A 444 2.49 -13.99 -5.25
C CYS A 444 3.64 -13.29 -4.53
N LYS A 445 3.79 -11.99 -4.82
CA LYS A 445 4.79 -11.07 -4.25
C LYS A 445 4.21 -10.11 -3.19
N ASP A 446 2.94 -10.29 -2.85
CA ASP A 446 2.18 -9.34 -2.01
C ASP A 446 2.58 -9.37 -0.53
N LEU A 447 3.22 -10.45 -0.06
CA LEU A 447 3.75 -10.56 1.30
C LEU A 447 5.27 -10.35 1.37
N ASP A 448 6.01 -10.97 0.44
CA ASP A 448 7.47 -10.93 0.35
C ASP A 448 7.86 -10.75 -1.13
N PRO A 449 8.11 -9.51 -1.58
CA PRO A 449 8.46 -9.21 -2.97
C PRO A 449 9.75 -9.89 -3.44
N ASP A 450 10.71 -10.08 -2.54
CA ASP A 450 12.02 -10.67 -2.84
C ASP A 450 11.95 -12.20 -2.91
N HIS A 451 11.03 -12.82 -2.15
CA HIS A 451 10.82 -14.26 -2.12
C HIS A 451 9.36 -14.61 -2.45
N PRO A 452 8.95 -14.51 -3.72
CA PRO A 452 7.57 -14.81 -4.13
C PRO A 452 7.15 -16.22 -3.75
N ILE A 453 5.91 -16.35 -3.29
CA ILE A 453 5.28 -17.66 -3.06
C ILE A 453 4.77 -18.16 -4.40
N ILE A 454 5.26 -19.33 -4.81
CA ILE A 454 4.88 -19.96 -6.07
C ILE A 454 3.70 -20.89 -5.81
N PHE A 455 2.65 -20.72 -6.60
CA PHE A 455 1.49 -21.59 -6.63
C PHE A 455 1.39 -22.28 -7.98
N ASN A 456 0.85 -23.49 -7.99
CA ASN A 456 0.41 -24.17 -9.21
C ASN A 456 -0.91 -24.89 -8.98
N GLY A 457 -1.69 -25.07 -10.04
CA GLY A 457 -2.95 -25.78 -9.96
C GLY A 457 -3.64 -25.90 -11.32
N VAL A 458 -4.79 -26.57 -11.31
CA VAL A 458 -5.56 -26.86 -12.51
C VAL A 458 -6.97 -26.32 -12.36
N SER A 459 -7.42 -25.51 -13.31
CA SER A 459 -8.83 -25.12 -13.43
C SER A 459 -9.47 -25.78 -14.65
N SER A 460 -10.76 -26.08 -14.54
CA SER A 460 -11.59 -26.48 -15.68
C SER A 460 -12.90 -25.72 -15.64
N SER A 461 -13.37 -25.25 -16.79
CA SER A 461 -14.65 -24.57 -16.93
C SER A 461 -15.23 -24.74 -18.33
N THR A 462 -16.54 -24.65 -18.43
CA THR A 462 -17.25 -24.60 -19.71
C THR A 462 -17.37 -23.15 -20.16
N VAL A 463 -17.00 -22.86 -21.41
CA VAL A 463 -17.27 -21.58 -22.07
C VAL A 463 -18.76 -21.52 -22.41
N LYS A 464 -19.55 -20.92 -21.51
CA LYS A 464 -21.02 -20.87 -21.62
C LYS A 464 -21.53 -19.84 -22.64
N ALA A 465 -20.66 -18.98 -23.16
CA ALA A 465 -21.04 -18.03 -24.19
C ALA A 465 -21.53 -18.72 -25.48
N GLN A 466 -22.47 -18.06 -26.15
CA GLN A 466 -22.77 -18.36 -27.53
C GLN A 466 -21.65 -17.78 -28.40
N LEU A 467 -21.00 -18.61 -29.20
CA LEU A 467 -19.95 -18.16 -30.10
C LEU A 467 -20.59 -17.80 -31.44
N VAL A 468 -20.37 -16.56 -31.90
CA VAL A 468 -20.74 -16.08 -33.23
C VAL A 468 -19.48 -16.09 -34.08
N CYS A 469 -19.57 -16.75 -35.23
CA CYS A 469 -18.45 -16.90 -36.14
C CYS A 469 -18.63 -16.03 -37.37
N GLU A 470 -17.65 -15.19 -37.66
CA GLU A 470 -17.53 -14.45 -38.91
C GLU A 470 -16.43 -15.08 -39.75
N THR A 471 -16.59 -15.11 -41.08
CA THR A 471 -15.55 -15.61 -41.98
C THR A 471 -15.11 -14.47 -42.88
N VAL A 472 -13.85 -14.05 -42.74
CA VAL A 472 -13.23 -12.99 -43.54
C VAL A 472 -12.01 -13.60 -44.23
N ASP A 473 -11.94 -13.47 -45.55
CA ASP A 473 -10.83 -13.97 -46.39
C ASP A 473 -10.47 -15.45 -46.15
N GLY A 474 -11.47 -16.30 -45.89
CA GLY A 474 -11.30 -17.74 -45.64
C GLY A 474 -10.83 -18.12 -44.23
N VAL A 475 -10.68 -17.15 -43.34
CA VAL A 475 -10.39 -17.35 -41.92
C VAL A 475 -11.68 -17.16 -41.13
N SER A 476 -12.10 -18.19 -40.40
CA SER A 476 -13.24 -18.07 -39.48
C SER A 476 -12.74 -17.57 -38.13
N GLN A 477 -13.40 -16.55 -37.59
CA GLN A 477 -13.17 -16.02 -36.25
C GLN A 477 -14.47 -16.15 -35.46
N CYS A 478 -14.42 -16.92 -34.38
CA CYS A 478 -15.53 -17.14 -33.48
C CYS A 478 -15.25 -16.48 -32.14
N ALA A 479 -16.16 -15.63 -31.67
CA ALA A 479 -16.08 -14.96 -30.37
C ALA A 479 -17.46 -14.97 -29.68
N PRO A 480 -17.54 -14.77 -28.35
CA PRO A 480 -18.80 -14.50 -27.66
C PRO A 480 -19.63 -13.41 -28.36
N ASP A 481 -20.94 -13.60 -28.40
CA ASP A 481 -21.91 -12.60 -28.86
C ASP A 481 -21.89 -11.32 -28.00
N ASP A 482 -21.68 -11.48 -26.69
CA ASP A 482 -21.40 -10.39 -25.77
C ASP A 482 -19.88 -10.15 -25.66
N PRO A 483 -19.35 -9.02 -26.17
CA PRO A 483 -17.92 -8.71 -26.09
C PRO A 483 -17.41 -8.50 -24.66
N PHE A 484 -18.31 -8.31 -23.68
CA PHE A 484 -17.98 -8.19 -22.26
C PHE A 484 -18.15 -9.50 -21.47
N PHE A 485 -18.42 -10.61 -22.18
CA PHE A 485 -18.57 -11.91 -21.54
C PHE A 485 -17.31 -12.28 -20.75
N SER A 486 -17.49 -12.54 -19.46
CA SER A 486 -16.45 -13.02 -18.56
C SER A 486 -17.00 -14.13 -17.66
N TRP A 487 -16.12 -15.01 -17.20
CA TRP A 487 -16.48 -16.08 -16.27
C TRP A 487 -15.32 -16.40 -15.35
N THR A 488 -15.61 -17.09 -14.24
CA THR A 488 -14.59 -17.56 -13.30
C THR A 488 -14.52 -19.09 -13.28
N ALA A 489 -13.35 -19.64 -12.97
CA ALA A 489 -13.15 -21.06 -12.75
C ALA A 489 -12.31 -21.30 -11.49
N ALA A 490 -12.76 -22.21 -10.63
CA ALA A 490 -11.99 -22.62 -9.47
C ALA A 490 -10.72 -23.36 -9.87
N ILE A 491 -9.64 -23.09 -9.13
CA ILE A 491 -8.37 -23.80 -9.27
C ILE A 491 -8.37 -24.92 -8.24
N SER A 492 -8.20 -26.13 -8.73
CA SER A 492 -8.11 -27.36 -7.96
C SER A 492 -6.65 -27.84 -7.85
N ASN A 493 -6.40 -28.73 -6.89
CA ASN A 493 -5.08 -29.34 -6.67
C ASN A 493 -3.96 -28.31 -6.46
N VAL A 494 -4.28 -27.20 -5.78
CA VAL A 494 -3.32 -26.13 -5.54
C VAL A 494 -2.16 -26.65 -4.68
N LYS A 495 -0.95 -26.51 -5.20
CA LYS A 495 0.30 -26.73 -4.45
C LYS A 495 1.06 -25.42 -4.40
N PHE A 496 1.85 -25.25 -3.34
CA PHE A 496 2.66 -24.06 -3.17
C PHE A 496 4.02 -24.36 -2.53
N GLY A 497 4.97 -23.48 -2.75
CA GLY A 497 6.32 -23.56 -2.20
C GLY A 497 7.13 -22.29 -2.44
N ALA A 498 8.30 -22.20 -1.82
CA ALA A 498 9.31 -21.22 -2.18
C ALA A 498 10.00 -21.65 -3.49
N LYS A 499 10.44 -20.68 -4.29
CA LYS A 499 11.18 -20.93 -5.53
C LYS A 499 12.57 -21.49 -5.26
#